data_AF-A0A1G9JJ16-F1
#
_entry.id   AF-A0A1G9JJ16-F1
#
_cell.length_a   1.000
_cell.length_b   1.000
_cell.length_c   1.000
_cell.angle_alpha   90.00
_cell.angle_beta   90.00
_cell.angle_gamma   90.00
#
_symmetry.space_group_name_H-M   'P 1'
#
loop_
_entity.id
_entity.type
_entity.pdbx_description
1 polymer ?
#
loop_
_entity_poly.entity_id
_entity_poly.type
_entity_poly.pdbx_seq_one_letter_code
_entity_poly.pdbx_strand_id
1 'polypeptide(L)'
;MRNRAAFMAIDRFKSSIGIVVAISLVGSMVASCSKKIEDTPAYQAACQGPPLRTIQMVNQAMEDGYVINRQYRCIDKASFFEVAKQKAEWEAANTPAAIEKRKAEFAEQRARAAEYREQQAASEAITENSPNIVLHEVDVNTATESDIASVISVGSDVAAQIIEERNKRNFSDWVDLVNRVVGLSAAQTAFYASVCGLTVNGKSLDGAPPNATMAASIYKKYQKY
;
A
#
# COMPACT_ATOMS: atom_id res chain seq x y z
N MET A 1 45.06 19.03 -20.81
CA MET A 1 46.25 19.70 -20.21
C MET A 1 46.34 19.29 -18.74
N ARG A 2 47.55 19.01 -18.21
CA ARG A 2 47.89 18.89 -16.75
C ARG A 2 47.15 17.77 -15.98
N ASN A 3 47.73 16.97 -15.08
CA ASN A 3 49.10 16.81 -14.52
C ASN A 3 49.29 15.30 -14.17
N ARG A 4 50.47 14.66 -14.40
CA ARG A 4 51.62 14.44 -13.45
C ARG A 4 51.23 13.82 -12.08
N ALA A 5 52.02 12.98 -11.39
CA ALA A 5 53.20 12.08 -11.64
C ALA A 5 53.54 11.41 -10.26
N ALA A 6 54.31 10.34 -10.04
CA ALA A 6 55.13 9.39 -10.82
C ALA A 6 54.75 7.94 -10.34
N PHE A 7 55.43 6.78 -10.47
CA PHE A 7 56.78 6.28 -10.84
C PHE A 7 57.95 6.39 -9.82
N MET A 8 58.82 5.36 -9.76
CA MET A 8 59.94 5.11 -8.80
C MET A 8 59.51 4.85 -7.32
N ALA A 9 60.24 4.11 -6.47
CA ALA A 9 61.50 3.32 -6.57
C ALA A 9 61.56 2.27 -5.41
N ILE A 10 61.89 0.97 -5.62
CA ILE A 10 63.22 0.28 -5.63
C ILE A 10 63.65 -0.39 -4.28
N ASP A 11 63.81 -1.73 -4.36
CA ASP A 11 64.72 -2.67 -3.67
C ASP A 11 64.74 -3.06 -2.16
N ARG A 12 64.98 -4.39 -2.00
CA ARG A 12 65.85 -5.12 -1.04
C ARG A 12 65.72 -4.89 0.49
N PHE A 13 65.35 -5.97 1.20
CA PHE A 13 66.24 -6.88 1.96
C PHE A 13 65.34 -7.97 2.61
N LYS A 14 65.74 -9.22 2.91
CA LYS A 14 66.76 -10.16 2.41
C LYS A 14 66.48 -11.51 3.09
N SER A 15 66.49 -12.63 2.37
CA SER A 15 66.28 -13.97 2.97
C SER A 15 67.55 -14.51 3.66
N SER A 16 67.38 -15.14 4.82
CA SER A 16 68.19 -16.23 5.44
C SER A 16 67.55 -16.57 6.80
N ILE A 17 67.02 -17.77 7.04
CA ILE A 17 67.74 -19.01 7.41
C ILE A 17 68.48 -18.89 8.76
N GLY A 18 68.02 -19.66 9.74
CA GLY A 18 68.58 -19.74 11.10
C GLY A 18 67.88 -20.77 11.97
N ILE A 19 68.15 -22.06 11.74
CA ILE A 19 67.62 -23.16 12.56
C ILE A 19 68.47 -23.29 13.83
N VAL A 20 67.84 -23.22 15.00
CA VAL A 20 68.43 -23.69 16.27
C VAL A 20 67.39 -24.57 16.98
N VAL A 21 67.67 -25.87 17.06
CA VAL A 21 66.85 -26.83 17.81
C VAL A 21 67.36 -26.86 19.26
N ALA A 22 66.53 -26.42 20.20
CA ALA A 22 66.81 -26.50 21.64
C ALA A 22 65.83 -27.49 22.30
N ILE A 23 66.31 -28.70 22.62
CA ILE A 23 65.50 -29.74 23.26
C ILE A 23 65.50 -29.50 24.78
N SER A 24 64.58 -28.66 25.25
CA SER A 24 64.35 -28.42 26.68
C SER A 24 63.43 -29.50 27.28
N LEU A 25 64.00 -30.63 27.69
CA LEU A 25 63.30 -31.68 28.44
C LEU A 25 62.97 -31.22 29.88
N VAL A 26 61.92 -30.42 30.03
CA VAL A 26 61.35 -30.06 31.34
C VAL A 26 60.27 -31.06 31.71
N GLY A 27 60.57 -31.94 32.66
CA GLY A 27 59.65 -32.95 33.19
C GLY A 27 58.57 -32.36 34.10
N SER A 28 57.52 -31.78 33.52
CA SER A 28 56.40 -31.22 34.28
C SER A 28 55.54 -32.32 34.92
N MET A 29 55.73 -32.55 36.23
CA MET A 29 54.78 -33.34 37.03
C MET A 29 53.45 -32.59 37.16
N VAL A 30 52.46 -32.96 36.35
CA VAL A 30 51.12 -32.36 36.39
C VAL A 30 50.32 -32.94 37.55
N ALA A 31 50.06 -32.12 38.58
CA ALA A 31 49.12 -32.49 39.64
C ALA A 31 47.73 -32.72 39.05
N SER A 32 47.15 -33.90 39.30
CA SER A 32 45.89 -34.33 38.70
C SER A 32 44.67 -33.71 39.40
N CYS A 33 44.48 -32.41 39.19
CA CYS A 33 43.19 -31.77 39.45
C CYS A 33 42.17 -32.30 38.43
N SER A 34 41.13 -32.98 38.91
CA SER A 34 40.02 -33.46 38.07
C SER A 34 39.37 -32.30 37.32
N LYS A 35 39.65 -32.19 36.01
CA LYS A 35 39.04 -31.18 35.13
C LYS A 35 37.52 -31.34 35.15
N LYS A 36 36.80 -30.22 35.19
CA LYS A 36 35.34 -30.21 35.16
C LYS A 36 34.85 -30.50 33.75
N ILE A 37 33.59 -30.91 33.59
CA ILE A 37 33.03 -31.17 32.26
C ILE A 37 32.94 -29.88 31.44
N GLU A 38 32.71 -28.76 32.11
CA GLU A 38 32.71 -27.40 31.55
C GLU A 38 34.08 -26.98 30.97
N ASP A 39 35.18 -27.62 31.40
CA ASP A 39 36.54 -27.37 30.90
C ASP A 39 36.85 -28.16 29.60
N THR A 40 35.92 -29.00 29.11
CA THR A 40 36.14 -29.85 27.94
C THR A 40 35.77 -29.14 26.63
N PRO A 41 36.55 -29.30 25.54
CA PRO A 41 36.22 -28.70 24.24
C PRO A 41 34.85 -29.12 23.69
N ALA A 42 34.42 -30.35 23.97
CA ALA A 42 33.12 -30.87 23.52
C ALA A 42 31.94 -30.18 24.23
N TYR A 43 32.05 -29.93 25.54
CA TYR A 43 31.08 -29.11 26.26
C TYR A 43 31.11 -27.66 25.75
N GLN A 44 32.29 -27.07 25.62
CA GLN A 44 32.44 -25.66 25.20
C GLN A 44 32.00 -25.39 23.75
N ALA A 45 31.96 -26.42 22.89
CA ALA A 45 31.37 -26.35 21.56
C ALA A 45 29.84 -26.39 21.60
N ALA A 46 29.26 -27.30 22.39
CA ALA A 46 27.81 -27.57 22.42
C ALA A 46 27.01 -26.62 23.33
N CYS A 47 27.61 -26.12 24.41
CA CYS A 47 26.92 -25.41 25.48
C CYS A 47 27.21 -23.91 25.51
N GLN A 48 26.20 -23.13 25.88
CA GLN A 48 26.38 -21.81 26.47
C GLN A 48 26.16 -21.88 27.98
N GLY A 49 27.16 -21.43 28.75
CA GLY A 49 27.07 -21.37 30.22
C GLY A 49 27.18 -22.73 30.94
N PRO A 50 26.90 -22.77 32.26
CA PRO A 50 27.02 -23.98 33.09
C PRO A 50 25.84 -24.95 32.93
N PRO A 51 25.96 -26.21 33.38
CA PRO A 51 24.88 -27.20 33.27
C PRO A 51 23.63 -26.81 34.07
N LEU A 52 22.45 -27.09 33.54
CA LEU A 52 21.16 -26.82 34.18
C LEU A 52 20.91 -27.87 35.27
N ARG A 53 21.18 -27.50 36.53
CA ARG A 53 21.28 -28.45 37.65
C ARG A 53 19.93 -28.95 38.16
N THR A 54 18.86 -28.17 38.00
CA THR A 54 17.49 -28.53 38.42
C THR A 54 16.52 -28.55 37.24
N ILE A 55 15.37 -29.22 37.39
CA ILE A 55 14.28 -29.18 36.40
C ILE A 55 13.75 -27.75 36.22
N GLN A 56 13.69 -26.95 37.29
CA GLN A 56 13.29 -25.53 37.20
C GLN A 56 14.20 -24.72 36.24
N MET A 57 15.52 -24.96 36.27
CA MET A 57 16.45 -24.32 35.32
C MET A 57 16.23 -24.77 33.87
N VAL A 58 15.83 -26.03 33.66
CA VAL A 58 15.50 -26.58 32.33
C VAL A 58 14.19 -25.96 31.81
N ASN A 59 13.16 -25.89 32.65
CA ASN A 59 11.88 -25.29 32.30
C ASN A 59 12.04 -23.79 31.99
N GLN A 60 12.70 -23.02 32.87
CA GLN A 60 12.95 -21.60 32.65
C GLN A 60 13.69 -21.37 31.33
N ALA A 61 14.75 -22.14 31.05
CA ALA A 61 15.49 -21.97 29.81
C ALA A 61 14.64 -22.32 28.56
N MET A 62 13.69 -23.25 28.66
CA MET A 62 12.73 -23.53 27.58
C MET A 62 11.65 -22.44 27.44
N GLU A 63 11.21 -21.84 28.55
CA GLU A 63 10.28 -20.69 28.58
C GLU A 63 10.94 -19.41 28.03
N ASP A 64 12.24 -19.23 28.27
CA ASP A 64 13.11 -18.20 27.67
C ASP A 64 13.39 -18.45 26.17
N GLY A 65 12.92 -19.57 25.61
CA GLY A 65 13.04 -19.94 24.19
C GLY A 65 14.30 -20.73 23.80
N TYR A 66 15.14 -21.15 24.75
CA TYR A 66 16.36 -21.90 24.46
C TYR A 66 16.12 -23.40 24.26
N VAL A 67 16.76 -23.96 23.24
CA VAL A 67 16.89 -25.42 23.05
C VAL A 67 17.89 -25.98 24.07
N ILE A 68 17.55 -27.11 24.68
CA ILE A 68 18.38 -27.74 25.72
C ILE A 68 19.15 -28.92 25.14
N ASN A 69 20.48 -28.83 25.16
CA ASN A 69 21.35 -29.92 24.75
C ASN A 69 21.25 -31.07 25.77
N ARG A 70 20.65 -32.20 25.38
CA ARG A 70 20.32 -33.29 26.31
C ARG A 70 21.53 -34.07 26.83
N GLN A 71 22.64 -34.08 26.09
CA GLN A 71 23.86 -34.82 26.46
C GLN A 71 24.61 -34.16 27.62
N TYR A 72 24.72 -32.83 27.59
CA TYR A 72 25.38 -32.04 28.64
C TYR A 72 24.41 -31.35 29.60
N ARG A 73 23.11 -31.41 29.30
CA ARG A 73 21.98 -30.79 30.02
C ARG A 73 22.20 -29.29 30.25
N CYS A 74 22.60 -28.60 29.19
CA CYS A 74 22.95 -27.18 29.14
C CYS A 74 22.06 -26.45 28.12
N ILE A 75 22.08 -25.10 28.10
CA ILE A 75 21.56 -24.32 26.98
C ILE A 75 22.41 -24.62 25.74
N ASP A 76 21.76 -24.99 24.64
CA ASP A 76 22.46 -25.21 23.37
C ASP A 76 23.03 -23.90 22.82
N LYS A 77 24.29 -23.95 22.40
CA LYS A 77 25.06 -22.78 22.01
C LYS A 77 24.54 -22.09 20.75
N ALA A 78 23.98 -22.83 19.79
CA ALA A 78 23.39 -22.22 18.59
C ALA A 78 22.10 -21.48 18.95
N SER A 79 21.21 -22.15 19.68
CA SER A 79 19.93 -21.59 20.11
C SER A 79 20.09 -20.32 20.96
N PHE A 80 21.14 -20.23 21.80
CA PHE A 80 21.44 -19.00 22.53
C PHE A 80 21.66 -17.78 21.60
N PHE A 81 22.43 -17.96 20.52
CA PHE A 81 22.66 -16.88 19.55
C PHE A 81 21.43 -16.59 18.68
N GLU A 82 20.60 -17.60 18.40
CA GLU A 82 19.32 -17.41 17.69
C GLU A 82 18.31 -16.60 18.51
N VAL A 83 18.13 -16.92 19.80
CA VAL A 83 17.26 -16.15 20.72
C VAL A 83 17.79 -14.73 20.90
N ALA A 84 19.12 -14.56 21.07
CA ALA A 84 19.73 -13.23 21.16
C ALA A 84 19.51 -12.40 19.88
N LYS A 85 19.60 -13.02 18.70
CA LYS A 85 19.31 -12.36 17.42
C LYS A 85 17.82 -11.97 17.31
N GLN A 86 16.90 -12.91 17.55
CA GLN A 86 15.46 -12.65 17.47
C GLN A 86 15.03 -11.55 18.44
N LYS A 87 15.60 -11.51 19.64
CA LYS A 87 15.40 -10.44 20.61
C LYS A 87 15.86 -9.09 20.06
N ALA A 88 17.07 -9.00 19.49
CA ALA A 88 17.56 -7.75 18.90
C ALA A 88 16.71 -7.27 17.71
N GLU A 89 16.22 -8.20 16.87
CA GLU A 89 15.28 -7.90 15.76
C GLU A 89 13.93 -7.39 16.30
N TRP A 90 13.39 -8.00 17.36
CA TRP A 90 12.16 -7.56 18.02
C TRP A 90 12.31 -6.20 18.71
N GLU A 91 13.43 -5.96 19.41
CA GLU A 91 13.71 -4.67 20.08
C GLU A 91 13.85 -3.54 19.06
N ALA A 92 14.55 -3.78 17.93
CA ALA A 92 14.63 -2.82 16.82
C ALA A 92 13.25 -2.52 16.22
N ALA A 93 12.41 -3.54 16.03
CA ALA A 93 11.06 -3.41 15.49
C ALA A 93 10.03 -2.77 16.46
N ASN A 94 10.35 -2.69 17.76
CA ASN A 94 9.46 -2.16 18.80
C ASN A 94 10.07 -0.99 19.58
N THR A 95 11.00 -0.26 18.96
CA THR A 95 11.39 1.08 19.45
C THR A 95 10.16 2.00 19.54
N PRO A 96 10.12 2.97 20.48
CA PRO A 96 8.99 3.91 20.60
C PRO A 96 8.68 4.64 19.30
N ALA A 97 9.69 5.03 18.52
CA ALA A 97 9.52 5.66 17.21
C ALA A 97 8.83 4.73 16.18
N ALA A 98 9.17 3.44 16.16
CA ALA A 98 8.51 2.46 15.29
C ALA A 98 7.05 2.20 15.73
N ILE A 99 6.77 2.23 17.04
CA ILE A 99 5.43 2.09 17.60
C ILE A 99 4.55 3.30 17.24
N GLU A 100 5.02 4.53 17.45
CA GLU A 100 4.25 5.73 17.10
C GLU A 100 4.06 5.88 15.59
N LYS A 101 5.06 5.52 14.77
CA LYS A 101 4.90 5.45 13.32
C LYS A 101 3.77 4.48 12.93
N ARG A 102 3.79 3.25 13.45
CA ARG A 102 2.76 2.22 13.19
C ARG A 102 1.36 2.66 13.64
N LYS A 103 1.26 3.38 14.77
CA LYS A 103 0.01 3.99 15.24
C LYS A 103 -0.48 5.10 14.30
N ALA A 104 0.41 5.96 13.80
CA ALA A 104 0.07 7.02 12.87
C ALA A 104 -0.43 6.46 11.53
N GLU A 105 0.28 5.48 10.95
CA GLU A 105 -0.12 4.78 9.72
C GLU A 105 -1.51 4.12 9.88
N PHE A 106 -1.78 3.48 11.01
CA PHE A 106 -3.08 2.88 11.31
C PHE A 106 -4.19 3.90 11.67
N ALA A 107 -3.84 5.09 12.18
CA ALA A 107 -4.80 6.18 12.37
C ALA A 107 -5.19 6.78 11.01
N GLU A 108 -4.22 7.03 10.13
CA GLU A 108 -4.43 7.54 8.78
C GLU A 108 -5.25 6.57 7.91
N GLN A 109 -4.93 5.27 7.96
CA GLN A 109 -5.71 4.24 7.26
C GLN A 109 -7.17 4.18 7.75
N ARG A 110 -7.40 4.34 9.05
CA ARG A 110 -8.77 4.41 9.62
C ARG A 110 -9.50 5.70 9.26
N ALA A 111 -8.80 6.83 9.13
CA ALA A 111 -9.39 8.07 8.65
C ALA A 111 -9.85 7.94 7.19
N ARG A 112 -8.98 7.49 6.28
CA ARG A 112 -9.32 7.21 4.87
C ARG A 112 -10.47 6.19 4.75
N ALA A 113 -10.51 5.18 5.63
CA ALA A 113 -11.62 4.22 5.69
C ALA A 113 -12.90 4.76 6.35
N ALA A 114 -12.86 5.86 7.11
CA ALA A 114 -14.05 6.57 7.58
C ALA A 114 -14.62 7.45 6.46
N GLU A 115 -13.79 8.29 5.85
CA GLU A 115 -14.13 9.13 4.69
C GLU A 115 -14.81 8.33 3.57
N TYR A 116 -14.25 7.16 3.21
CA TYR A 116 -14.83 6.29 2.19
C TYR A 116 -16.21 5.75 2.58
N ARG A 117 -16.41 5.36 3.85
CA ARG A 117 -17.72 4.88 4.33
C ARG A 117 -18.75 5.99 4.42
N GLU A 118 -18.35 7.21 4.75
CA GLU A 118 -19.22 8.39 4.71
C GLU A 118 -19.66 8.71 3.28
N GLN A 119 -18.74 8.62 2.31
CA GLN A 119 -19.05 8.76 0.87
C GLN A 119 -19.99 7.65 0.37
N GLN A 120 -19.75 6.39 0.77
CA GLN A 120 -20.66 5.28 0.44
C GLN A 120 -22.06 5.51 1.01
N ALA A 121 -22.17 5.78 2.32
CA ALA A 121 -23.45 6.04 2.99
C ALA A 121 -24.20 7.24 2.37
N ALA A 122 -23.49 8.29 1.94
CA ALA A 122 -24.08 9.41 1.22
C ALA A 122 -24.63 8.99 -0.17
N SER A 123 -23.93 8.12 -0.91
CA SER A 123 -24.40 7.59 -2.20
C SER A 123 -25.57 6.60 -2.06
N GLU A 124 -25.58 5.80 -0.99
CA GLU A 124 -26.67 4.89 -0.63
C GLU A 124 -27.93 5.67 -0.25
N ALA A 125 -27.80 6.72 0.58
CA ALA A 125 -28.90 7.63 0.95
C ALA A 125 -29.38 8.54 -0.21
N ILE A 126 -28.59 8.70 -1.27
CA ILE A 126 -29.08 9.24 -2.55
C ILE A 126 -29.96 8.20 -3.23
N THR A 127 -29.52 6.95 -3.33
CA THR A 127 -30.22 5.85 -4.01
C THR A 127 -31.55 5.48 -3.34
N GLU A 128 -31.59 5.32 -2.01
CA GLU A 128 -32.79 4.89 -1.26
C GLU A 128 -33.95 5.90 -1.35
N ASN A 129 -33.61 7.20 -1.42
CA ASN A 129 -34.57 8.30 -1.48
C ASN A 129 -34.60 8.94 -2.89
N SER A 130 -34.40 8.15 -3.94
CA SER A 130 -34.49 8.57 -5.35
C SER A 130 -35.87 8.25 -5.94
N PRO A 131 -36.47 9.16 -6.72
CA PRO A 131 -37.69 8.82 -7.47
C PRO A 131 -37.39 7.76 -8.54
N ASN A 132 -38.34 6.85 -8.78
CA ASN A 132 -38.24 5.87 -9.86
C ASN A 132 -38.47 6.57 -11.21
N ILE A 133 -37.37 7.00 -11.84
CA ILE A 133 -37.39 7.68 -13.13
C ILE A 133 -37.38 6.64 -14.25
N VAL A 134 -38.47 6.59 -15.01
CA VAL A 134 -38.48 6.02 -16.36
C VAL A 134 -37.84 7.05 -17.28
N LEU A 135 -36.77 6.67 -17.97
CA LEU A 135 -36.16 7.51 -18.99
C LEU A 135 -36.87 7.31 -20.33
N HIS A 136 -37.02 8.42 -21.05
CA HIS A 136 -37.51 8.45 -22.43
C HIS A 136 -36.39 9.03 -23.31
N GLU A 137 -36.16 8.43 -24.47
CA GLU A 137 -35.19 8.95 -25.44
C GLU A 137 -35.82 10.14 -26.19
N VAL A 138 -35.23 11.33 -26.02
CA VAL A 138 -35.71 12.59 -26.59
C VAL A 138 -34.67 13.09 -27.59
N ASP A 139 -34.96 12.92 -28.87
CA ASP A 139 -34.05 13.30 -29.94
C ASP A 139 -34.17 14.79 -30.31
N VAL A 140 -33.05 15.52 -30.25
CA VAL A 140 -33.02 16.97 -30.51
C VAL A 140 -33.50 17.36 -31.90
N ASN A 141 -33.42 16.49 -32.90
CA ASN A 141 -33.82 16.78 -34.28
C ASN A 141 -35.31 16.49 -34.55
N THR A 142 -35.99 15.67 -33.74
CA THR A 142 -37.40 15.30 -33.97
C THR A 142 -38.39 15.69 -32.87
N ALA A 143 -37.94 15.88 -31.63
CA ALA A 143 -38.82 16.13 -30.48
C ALA A 143 -39.38 17.57 -30.44
N THR A 144 -40.45 17.80 -29.66
CA THR A 144 -40.98 19.16 -29.41
C THR A 144 -40.14 19.91 -28.38
N GLU A 145 -40.30 21.23 -28.30
CA GLU A 145 -39.65 22.07 -27.28
C GLU A 145 -40.00 21.61 -25.85
N SER A 146 -41.28 21.25 -25.62
CA SER A 146 -41.75 20.71 -24.35
C SER A 146 -41.12 19.36 -23.99
N ASP A 147 -40.91 18.47 -24.97
CA ASP A 147 -40.26 17.18 -24.73
C ASP A 147 -38.78 17.40 -24.35
N ILE A 148 -38.08 18.27 -25.08
CA ILE A 148 -36.67 18.61 -24.83
C ILE A 148 -36.52 19.31 -23.46
N ALA A 149 -37.43 20.21 -23.11
CA ALA A 149 -37.46 20.86 -21.81
C ALA A 149 -37.79 19.90 -20.65
N SER A 150 -38.52 18.81 -20.91
CA SER A 150 -38.83 17.77 -19.91
C SER A 150 -37.62 16.91 -19.54
N VAL A 151 -36.56 16.88 -20.36
CA VAL A 151 -35.33 16.17 -20.04
C VAL A 151 -34.66 16.80 -18.81
N ILE A 152 -34.43 15.98 -17.80
CA ILE A 152 -33.82 16.39 -16.53
C ILE A 152 -32.47 17.05 -16.80
N SER A 153 -32.26 18.24 -16.21
CA SER A 153 -31.13 19.16 -16.39
C SER A 153 -31.07 20.00 -17.69
N VAL A 154 -32.03 19.87 -18.62
CA VAL A 154 -32.12 20.72 -19.83
C VAL A 154 -32.95 21.97 -19.55
N GLY A 155 -34.26 21.83 -19.27
CA GLY A 155 -35.16 22.95 -18.99
C GLY A 155 -35.52 23.82 -20.21
N SER A 156 -36.37 24.83 -19.99
CA SER A 156 -36.94 25.68 -21.04
C SER A 156 -35.89 26.41 -21.89
N ASP A 157 -34.95 27.08 -21.24
CA ASP A 157 -34.09 28.06 -21.90
C ASP A 157 -33.06 27.40 -22.81
N VAL A 158 -32.69 26.15 -22.49
CA VAL A 158 -31.82 25.31 -23.32
C VAL A 158 -32.64 24.63 -24.42
N ALA A 159 -33.88 24.20 -24.14
CA ALA A 159 -34.77 23.68 -25.17
C ALA A 159 -35.06 24.73 -26.28
N ALA A 160 -35.37 25.97 -25.90
CA ALA A 160 -35.56 27.08 -26.84
C ALA A 160 -34.33 27.30 -27.75
N GLN A 161 -33.11 27.27 -27.18
CA GLN A 161 -31.87 27.35 -27.95
C GLN A 161 -31.70 26.18 -28.92
N ILE A 162 -32.04 24.95 -28.50
CA ILE A 162 -32.00 23.75 -29.35
C ILE A 162 -32.97 23.90 -30.53
N ILE A 163 -34.18 24.44 -30.31
CA ILE A 163 -35.15 24.72 -31.36
C ILE A 163 -34.66 25.82 -32.32
N GLU A 164 -34.14 26.94 -31.81
CA GLU A 164 -33.63 28.04 -32.64
C GLU A 164 -32.50 27.56 -33.56
N GLU A 165 -31.56 26.77 -33.04
CA GLU A 165 -30.46 26.20 -33.81
C GLU A 165 -30.95 25.12 -34.79
N ARG A 166 -31.85 24.20 -34.37
CA ARG A 166 -32.43 23.19 -35.27
C ARG A 166 -33.09 23.83 -36.49
N ASN A 167 -33.82 24.93 -36.30
CA ASN A 167 -34.51 25.66 -37.37
C ASN A 167 -33.53 26.26 -38.40
N LYS A 168 -32.26 26.47 -38.05
CA LYS A 168 -31.19 26.88 -38.97
C LYS A 168 -30.62 25.67 -39.71
N ARG A 169 -30.37 24.57 -38.98
CA ARG A 169 -29.94 23.25 -39.50
C ARG A 169 -30.03 22.20 -38.39
N ASN A 170 -30.54 21.01 -38.70
CA ASN A 170 -30.42 19.81 -37.86
C ASN A 170 -28.97 19.59 -37.39
N PHE A 171 -28.82 19.02 -36.19
CA PHE A 171 -27.54 18.64 -35.62
C PHE A 171 -27.06 17.32 -36.23
N SER A 172 -25.78 17.24 -36.63
CA SER A 172 -25.19 15.98 -37.13
C SER A 172 -24.92 14.99 -36.00
N ASP A 173 -24.47 15.51 -34.85
CA ASP A 173 -23.91 14.76 -33.74
C ASP A 173 -23.82 15.67 -32.49
N TRP A 174 -23.32 15.12 -31.39
CA TRP A 174 -23.13 15.83 -30.13
C TRP A 174 -22.12 16.97 -30.19
N VAL A 175 -21.12 16.91 -31.07
CA VAL A 175 -20.11 17.98 -31.20
C VAL A 175 -20.72 19.19 -31.89
N ASP A 176 -21.57 19.00 -32.90
CA ASP A 176 -22.37 20.10 -33.48
C ASP A 176 -23.34 20.69 -32.44
N LEU A 177 -24.00 19.86 -31.63
CA LEU A 177 -24.93 20.31 -30.59
C LEU A 177 -24.26 21.18 -29.52
N VAL A 178 -23.19 20.71 -28.88
CA VAL A 178 -22.55 21.44 -27.77
C VAL A 178 -21.80 22.70 -28.21
N ASN A 179 -21.34 22.75 -29.47
CA ASN A 179 -20.73 23.96 -30.03
C ASN A 179 -21.75 25.05 -30.37
N ARG A 180 -23.03 24.69 -30.56
CA ARG A 180 -24.10 25.60 -31.00
C ARG A 180 -25.03 26.02 -29.86
N VAL A 181 -25.26 25.15 -28.87
CA VAL A 181 -26.17 25.39 -27.74
C VAL A 181 -25.37 25.70 -26.48
N VAL A 182 -25.36 26.97 -26.06
CA VAL A 182 -24.51 27.46 -24.96
C VAL A 182 -24.77 26.72 -23.64
N GLY A 183 -26.03 26.38 -23.34
CA GLY A 183 -26.39 25.61 -22.14
C GLY A 183 -25.77 24.19 -22.09
N LEU A 184 -25.41 23.62 -23.24
CA LEU A 184 -24.77 22.29 -23.36
C LEU A 184 -23.26 22.36 -23.63
N SER A 185 -22.68 23.57 -23.78
CA SER A 185 -21.26 23.76 -24.09
C SER A 185 -20.29 23.25 -23.00
N ALA A 186 -20.77 23.13 -21.75
CA ALA A 186 -20.01 22.50 -20.68
C ALA A 186 -20.15 20.97 -20.75
N ALA A 187 -19.04 20.25 -20.81
CA ALA A 187 -19.03 18.78 -20.87
C ALA A 187 -19.89 18.11 -19.77
N GLN A 188 -20.01 18.73 -18.59
CA GLN A 188 -20.84 18.24 -17.51
C GLN A 188 -22.36 18.36 -17.77
N THR A 189 -22.83 19.41 -18.45
CA THR A 189 -24.26 19.57 -18.78
C THR A 189 -24.65 18.72 -19.99
N ALA A 190 -23.78 18.61 -21.00
CA ALA A 190 -23.95 17.63 -22.10
C ALA A 190 -24.03 16.18 -21.57
N PHE A 191 -23.13 15.81 -20.65
CA PHE A 191 -23.17 14.51 -19.98
C PHE A 191 -24.48 14.29 -19.22
N TYR A 192 -24.92 15.27 -18.40
CA TYR A 192 -26.17 15.16 -17.65
C TYR A 192 -27.40 15.05 -18.57
N ALA A 193 -27.49 15.86 -19.62
CA ALA A 193 -28.59 15.77 -20.59
C ALA A 193 -28.65 14.38 -21.27
N SER A 194 -27.48 13.83 -21.66
CA SER A 194 -27.38 12.51 -22.29
C SER A 194 -27.81 11.36 -21.37
N VAL A 195 -27.30 11.30 -20.13
CA VAL A 195 -27.70 10.25 -19.17
C VAL A 195 -29.16 10.38 -18.72
N CYS A 196 -29.75 11.57 -18.86
CA CYS A 196 -31.17 11.85 -18.64
C CYS A 196 -32.07 11.60 -19.86
N GLY A 197 -31.52 11.10 -20.98
CA GLY A 197 -32.30 10.65 -22.15
C GLY A 197 -32.29 11.57 -23.38
N LEU A 198 -31.60 12.73 -23.35
CA LEU A 198 -31.40 13.51 -24.58
C LEU A 198 -30.55 12.71 -25.58
N THR A 199 -30.88 12.76 -26.86
CA THR A 199 -30.12 12.09 -27.93
C THR A 199 -29.97 12.98 -29.18
N VAL A 200 -29.00 12.65 -30.03
CA VAL A 200 -28.79 13.28 -31.35
C VAL A 200 -28.76 12.20 -32.43
N ASN A 201 -29.74 12.22 -33.33
CA ASN A 201 -29.97 11.18 -34.33
C ASN A 201 -30.07 9.77 -33.71
N GLY A 202 -30.81 9.67 -32.60
CA GLY A 202 -31.00 8.43 -31.83
C GLY A 202 -29.76 7.95 -31.06
N LYS A 203 -28.75 8.81 -30.84
CA LYS A 203 -27.52 8.47 -30.12
C LYS A 203 -27.32 9.34 -28.88
N SER A 204 -27.00 8.70 -27.76
CA SER A 204 -26.41 9.37 -26.60
C SER A 204 -24.96 9.80 -26.86
N LEU A 205 -24.43 10.66 -25.99
CA LEU A 205 -23.03 11.07 -25.98
C LEU A 205 -22.14 9.88 -25.60
N ASP A 206 -20.96 9.78 -26.23
CA ASP A 206 -20.01 8.70 -25.99
C ASP A 206 -19.60 8.63 -24.50
N GLY A 207 -19.74 7.43 -23.90
CA GLY A 207 -19.51 7.20 -22.48
C GLY A 207 -20.64 7.68 -21.54
N ALA A 208 -21.73 8.23 -22.08
CA ALA A 208 -22.87 8.76 -21.32
C ALA A 208 -24.25 8.22 -21.78
N PRO A 209 -24.46 6.89 -21.84
CA PRO A 209 -25.77 6.32 -22.19
C PRO A 209 -26.84 6.63 -21.14
N PRO A 210 -28.15 6.47 -21.46
CA PRO A 210 -29.23 6.79 -20.54
C PRO A 210 -29.15 5.94 -19.27
N ASN A 211 -29.19 6.57 -18.09
CA ASN A 211 -28.99 5.89 -16.82
C ASN A 211 -29.92 6.48 -15.74
N ALA A 212 -30.98 5.74 -15.42
CA ALA A 212 -32.03 6.19 -14.49
C ALA A 212 -31.51 6.50 -13.08
N THR A 213 -30.55 5.72 -12.57
CA THR A 213 -29.94 5.95 -11.24
C THR A 213 -29.14 7.25 -11.23
N MET A 214 -28.37 7.52 -12.29
CA MET A 214 -27.65 8.79 -12.45
C MET A 214 -28.62 9.95 -12.60
N ALA A 215 -29.66 9.81 -13.44
CA ALA A 215 -30.71 10.80 -13.64
C ALA A 215 -31.45 11.16 -12.32
N ALA A 216 -31.67 10.20 -11.43
CA ALA A 216 -32.28 10.47 -10.12
C ALA A 216 -31.35 11.27 -9.18
N SER A 217 -30.05 10.99 -9.20
CA SER A 217 -29.06 11.79 -8.46
C SER A 217 -28.97 13.23 -9.01
N ILE A 218 -29.10 13.40 -10.33
CA ILE A 218 -29.15 14.70 -11.00
C ILE A 218 -30.44 15.44 -10.63
N TYR A 219 -31.60 14.79 -10.72
CA TYR A 219 -32.90 15.35 -10.32
C TYR A 219 -32.86 15.91 -8.89
N LYS A 220 -32.37 15.11 -7.92
CA LYS A 220 -32.22 15.51 -6.51
C LYS A 220 -31.25 16.70 -6.32
N LYS A 221 -30.25 16.86 -7.18
CA LYS A 221 -29.33 18.01 -7.20
C LYS A 221 -29.98 19.26 -7.77
N TYR A 222 -30.75 19.14 -8.85
CA TYR A 222 -31.41 20.26 -9.52
C TYR A 222 -32.68 20.73 -8.79
N GLN A 223 -33.34 19.89 -7.98
CA GLN A 223 -34.43 20.29 -7.06
C GLN A 223 -33.98 21.12 -5.85
N LYS A 224 -32.68 21.35 -5.66
CA LYS A 224 -32.16 22.10 -4.50
C LYS A 224 -32.01 23.62 -4.77
N TYR A 225 -32.50 24.08 -5.91
CA TYR A 225 -32.44 25.45 -6.42
C TYR A 225 -33.78 25.85 -7.05
#